data_AF-A0A2V6CAP7-F1
#
_entry.id   AF-A0A2V6CAP7-F1
#
_cell.length_a   1.000
_cell.length_b   1.000
_cell.length_c   1.000
_cell.angle_alpha   90.00
_cell.angle_beta   90.00
_cell.angle_gamma   90.00
#
_symmetry.space_group_name_H-M   'P 1'
#
loop_
_entity.id
_entity.type
_entity.pdbx_description
1 polymer ?
#
loop_
_entity_poly.entity_id
_entity_poly.type
_entity_poly.pdbx_seq_one_letter_code
_entity_poly.pdbx_strand_id
1 'polypeptide(L)'
;MELCGGTHVRATSEIGPFRIIREEAIAAGTRRIEAVAGDAARSWAKEEAARQQEKFEALARKKPDIAALPVFQSEATTTEMLGQIDARAAHLERIEPEVREWEKQQAKTTEAQLRSRAAHVANELARSHAGENFCVAEVAEADGQLLQAVVEALKSKINGPIFLAGAQDTSVALVAYVPKELTEKFQANKLIQQIAPIVRGKGGGRPESAQGAGKDASKIEMALAKARELLS
;
A
#
# COMPACT_ATOMS: atom_id res chain seq x y z
N MET A 1 3.38 -52.47 22.00
CA MET A 1 4.84 -52.62 22.17
C MET A 1 5.48 -52.48 20.80
N GLU A 2 6.63 -51.81 20.73
CA GLU A 2 7.41 -51.60 19.50
C GLU A 2 8.75 -52.37 19.61
N LEU A 3 9.33 -52.76 18.48
CA LEU A 3 10.67 -53.34 18.40
C LEU A 3 11.66 -52.29 17.88
N CYS A 4 12.31 -51.55 18.78
CA CYS A 4 13.30 -50.52 18.45
C CYS A 4 14.68 -50.87 19.01
N GLY A 5 15.72 -50.77 18.17
CA GLY A 5 17.12 -51.02 18.55
C GLY A 5 17.91 -49.76 18.93
N GLY A 6 17.21 -48.66 19.22
CA GLY A 6 17.82 -47.37 19.53
C GLY A 6 18.30 -47.22 20.97
N THR A 7 18.86 -46.05 21.29
CA THR A 7 19.13 -45.66 22.68
C THR A 7 17.85 -45.11 23.31
N HIS A 8 17.51 -45.59 24.50
CA HIS A 8 16.30 -45.22 25.20
C HIS A 8 16.61 -44.71 26.62
N VAL A 9 15.80 -43.76 27.07
CA VAL A 9 15.74 -43.34 28.48
C VAL A 9 15.16 -44.46 29.35
N ARG A 10 15.42 -44.42 30.65
CA ARG A 10 14.88 -45.45 31.58
C ARG A 10 13.45 -45.13 32.01
N ALA A 11 13.11 -43.86 32.11
CA ALA A 11 11.77 -43.37 32.38
C ALA A 11 11.38 -42.19 31.49
N THR A 12 10.08 -42.04 31.21
CA THR A 12 9.56 -40.96 30.35
C THR A 12 9.82 -39.56 30.92
N SER A 13 9.96 -39.43 32.24
CA SER A 13 10.30 -38.17 32.91
C SER A 13 11.68 -37.62 32.50
N GLU A 14 12.60 -38.47 32.05
CA GLU A 14 13.94 -38.06 31.58
C GLU A 14 13.88 -37.31 30.25
N ILE A 15 12.82 -37.47 29.45
CA ILE A 15 12.61 -36.76 28.17
C ILE A 15 12.36 -35.27 28.41
N GLY A 16 11.74 -34.94 29.55
CA GLY A 16 11.34 -33.58 29.87
C GLY A 16 10.19 -33.06 29.00
N PRO A 17 10.04 -31.73 28.89
CA PRO A 17 8.96 -31.10 28.12
C PRO A 17 9.02 -31.47 26.65
N PHE A 18 7.83 -31.65 26.04
CA PHE A 18 7.66 -32.06 24.65
C PHE A 18 6.74 -31.06 23.94
N ARG A 19 7.13 -30.61 22.74
CA ARG A 19 6.34 -29.69 21.91
C ARG A 19 6.28 -30.20 20.48
N ILE A 20 5.07 -30.34 19.96
CA ILE A 20 4.84 -30.45 18.51
C ILE A 20 5.01 -29.05 17.92
N ILE A 21 5.91 -28.91 16.96
CA ILE A 21 6.24 -27.61 16.34
C ILE A 21 5.65 -27.48 14.94
N ARG A 22 5.34 -28.60 14.29
CA ARG A 22 4.72 -28.62 12.97
C ARG A 22 3.93 -29.91 12.78
N GLU A 23 2.80 -29.79 12.10
CA GLU A 23 2.06 -30.92 11.56
C GLU A 23 1.72 -30.63 10.10
N GLU A 24 2.07 -31.54 9.19
CA GLU A 24 1.81 -31.38 7.76
C GLU A 24 1.21 -32.65 7.14
N ALA A 25 0.28 -32.48 6.20
CA ALA A 25 -0.22 -33.59 5.39
C ALA A 25 0.77 -33.88 4.25
N ILE A 26 1.21 -35.13 4.11
CA ILE A 26 2.15 -35.54 3.07
C ILE A 26 1.42 -36.23 1.91
N ALA A 27 0.44 -37.07 2.26
CA ALA A 27 -0.36 -37.85 1.33
C ALA A 27 -1.75 -38.10 1.93
N ALA A 28 -2.68 -38.61 1.13
CA ALA A 28 -4.00 -39.01 1.62
C ALA A 28 -3.85 -39.97 2.82
N GLY A 29 -4.41 -39.58 3.97
CA GLY A 29 -4.35 -40.35 5.20
C GLY A 29 -3.00 -40.36 5.93
N THR A 30 -1.99 -39.60 5.48
CA THR A 30 -0.65 -39.56 6.10
C THR A 30 -0.28 -38.15 6.54
N ARG A 31 0.12 -38.00 7.82
CA ARG A 31 0.58 -36.73 8.41
C ARG A 31 1.97 -36.89 8.98
N ARG A 32 2.83 -35.88 8.81
CA ARG A 32 4.12 -35.77 9.50
C ARG A 32 3.99 -34.81 10.65
N ILE A 33 4.48 -35.24 11.80
CA ILE A 33 4.58 -34.45 13.01
C ILE A 33 6.06 -34.20 13.25
N GLU A 34 6.43 -32.93 13.37
CA GLU A 34 7.75 -32.52 13.85
C GLU A 34 7.59 -32.06 15.30
N ALA A 35 8.44 -32.58 16.17
CA ALA A 35 8.40 -32.28 17.59
C ALA A 35 9.80 -32.22 18.19
N VAL A 36 9.93 -31.45 19.26
CA VAL A 36 11.17 -31.28 20.03
C VAL A 36 10.92 -31.60 21.50
N ALA A 37 11.96 -32.08 22.18
CA ALA A 37 11.89 -32.45 23.60
C ALA A 37 13.11 -31.94 24.39
N GLY A 38 12.97 -31.82 25.71
CA GLY A 38 14.05 -31.46 26.62
C GLY A 38 14.70 -30.11 26.27
N ASP A 39 16.02 -30.07 26.21
CA ASP A 39 16.77 -28.85 25.87
C ASP A 39 16.50 -28.34 24.45
N ALA A 40 16.19 -29.23 23.51
CA ALA A 40 15.81 -28.81 22.15
C ALA A 40 14.50 -28.01 22.17
N ALA A 41 13.54 -28.36 23.03
CA ALA A 41 12.31 -27.59 23.21
C ALA A 41 12.59 -26.21 23.82
N ARG A 42 13.60 -26.11 24.71
CA ARG A 42 14.04 -24.83 25.28
C ARG A 42 14.66 -23.91 24.24
N SER A 43 15.58 -24.43 23.43
CA SER A 43 16.20 -23.69 22.33
C SER A 43 15.15 -23.23 21.32
N TRP A 44 14.24 -24.13 20.94
CA TRP A 44 13.13 -23.80 20.06
C TRP A 44 12.26 -22.68 20.61
N ALA A 45 11.90 -22.70 21.90
CA ALA A 45 11.09 -21.65 22.51
C ALA A 45 11.79 -20.28 22.45
N LYS A 46 13.11 -20.22 22.62
CA LYS A 46 13.88 -18.96 22.51
C LYS A 46 13.89 -18.43 21.07
N GLU A 47 14.08 -19.31 20.09
CA GLU A 47 14.04 -18.94 18.67
C GLU A 47 12.65 -18.47 18.25
N GLU A 48 11.61 -19.19 18.65
CA GLU A 48 10.24 -18.84 18.33
C GLU A 48 9.83 -17.51 19.00
N ALA A 49 10.28 -17.27 20.23
CA ALA A 49 10.09 -15.99 20.91
C ALA A 49 10.72 -14.81 20.15
N ALA A 50 11.87 -15.00 19.49
CA ALA A 50 12.49 -13.99 18.66
C ALA A 50 11.67 -13.73 17.39
N ARG A 51 11.20 -14.79 16.70
CA ARG A 51 10.33 -14.65 15.51
C ARG A 51 9.03 -13.92 15.83
N GLN A 52 8.40 -14.27 16.94
CA GLN A 52 7.19 -13.60 17.41
C GLN A 52 7.43 -12.11 17.72
N GLN A 53 8.62 -11.77 18.22
CA GLN A 53 9.01 -10.39 18.49
C GLN A 53 9.17 -9.59 17.20
N GLU A 54 9.89 -10.12 16.21
CA GLU A 54 10.05 -9.48 14.90
C GLU A 54 8.69 -9.27 14.20
N LYS A 55 7.81 -10.27 14.26
CA LYS A 55 6.44 -10.18 13.71
C LYS A 55 5.66 -9.05 14.38
N PHE A 56 5.71 -8.97 15.71
CA PHE A 56 5.05 -7.91 16.46
C PHE A 56 5.58 -6.52 16.09
N GLU A 57 6.89 -6.36 15.95
CA GLU A 57 7.51 -5.08 15.56
C GLU A 57 7.08 -4.65 14.15
N ALA A 58 6.97 -5.58 13.21
CA ALA A 58 6.45 -5.29 11.88
C ALA A 58 5.00 -4.79 11.92
N LEU A 59 4.17 -5.34 12.80
CA LEU A 59 2.79 -4.90 13.02
C LEU A 59 2.74 -3.54 13.74
N ALA A 60 3.60 -3.31 14.73
CA ALA A 60 3.67 -2.04 15.47
C ALA A 60 4.09 -0.87 14.58
N ARG A 61 4.96 -1.10 13.59
CA ARG A 61 5.32 -0.09 12.58
C ARG A 61 4.14 0.35 11.71
N LYS A 62 3.19 -0.56 11.47
CA LYS A 62 1.98 -0.26 10.70
C LYS A 62 0.95 0.48 11.56
N LYS A 63 0.71 0.01 12.78
CA LYS A 63 -0.21 0.61 13.74
C LYS A 63 0.52 0.83 15.08
N PRO A 64 0.94 2.06 15.41
CA PRO A 64 1.72 2.36 16.61
C PRO A 64 1.00 2.01 17.93
N ASP A 65 -0.34 2.05 17.94
CA ASP A 65 -1.15 1.85 19.15
C ASP A 65 -1.69 0.42 19.30
N ILE A 66 -0.90 -0.61 18.99
CA ILE A 66 -1.30 -2.00 19.25
C ILE A 66 -0.93 -2.43 20.67
N ALA A 67 -1.75 -3.32 21.24
CA ALA A 67 -1.50 -3.87 22.56
C ALA A 67 -0.14 -4.58 22.61
N ALA A 68 0.66 -4.27 23.65
CA ALA A 68 1.99 -4.82 23.84
C ALA A 68 1.97 -6.36 23.82
N LEU A 69 3.01 -6.95 23.23
CA LEU A 69 3.19 -8.39 23.21
C LEU A 69 3.48 -8.91 24.63
N PRO A 70 2.88 -10.04 25.06
CA PRO A 70 3.20 -10.65 26.36
C PRO A 70 4.70 -10.93 26.52
N VAL A 71 5.20 -10.69 27.73
CA VAL A 71 6.63 -10.82 28.05
C VAL A 71 7.07 -12.28 27.96
N PHE A 72 8.22 -12.50 27.33
CA PHE A 72 8.90 -13.79 27.32
C PHE A 72 10.09 -13.78 28.28
N GLN A 73 10.18 -14.80 29.14
CA GLN A 73 11.20 -14.92 30.17
C GLN A 73 12.17 -16.04 29.79
N SER A 74 13.40 -15.69 29.38
CA SER A 74 14.41 -16.65 28.92
C SER A 74 14.92 -17.61 29.99
N GLU A 75 14.78 -17.21 31.26
CA GLU A 75 15.24 -17.97 32.43
C GLU A 75 14.15 -18.86 33.05
N ALA A 76 12.91 -18.79 32.55
CA ALA A 76 11.80 -19.62 33.02
C ALA A 76 12.02 -21.11 32.71
N THR A 77 11.23 -21.98 33.34
CA THR A 77 11.24 -23.41 33.00
C THR A 77 10.76 -23.61 31.57
N THR A 78 11.23 -24.65 30.88
CA THR A 78 10.85 -24.90 29.48
C THR A 78 9.33 -25.01 29.30
N THR A 79 8.61 -25.60 30.26
CA THR A 79 7.14 -25.66 30.24
C THR A 79 6.49 -24.28 30.29
N GLU A 80 6.97 -23.39 31.15
CA GLU A 80 6.49 -22.00 31.23
C GLU A 80 6.81 -21.23 29.95
N MET A 81 8.01 -21.42 29.39
CA MET A 81 8.41 -20.80 28.11
C MET A 81 7.47 -21.22 26.98
N LEU A 82 7.11 -22.51 26.89
CA LEU A 82 6.15 -23.00 25.90
C LEU A 82 4.76 -22.37 26.10
N GLY A 83 4.29 -22.24 27.34
CA GLY A 83 3.04 -21.54 27.64
C GLY A 83 3.07 -20.04 27.25
N GLN A 84 4.22 -19.38 27.43
CA GLN A 84 4.42 -18.00 26.97
C GLN A 84 4.39 -17.89 25.44
N ILE A 85 4.96 -18.85 24.72
CA ILE A 85 4.89 -18.92 23.25
C ILE A 85 3.45 -19.05 22.78
N ASP A 86 2.64 -19.89 23.43
CA ASP A 86 1.23 -20.06 23.09
C ASP A 86 0.42 -18.79 23.36
N ALA A 87 0.65 -18.13 24.50
CA ALA A 87 0.00 -16.86 24.83
C ALA A 87 0.36 -15.75 23.83
N ARG A 88 1.63 -15.68 23.42
CA ARG A 88 2.09 -14.72 22.39
C ARG A 88 1.51 -15.05 21.02
N ALA A 89 1.40 -16.33 20.66
CA ALA A 89 0.78 -16.75 19.41
C ALA A 89 -0.71 -16.33 19.35
N ALA A 90 -1.48 -16.59 20.41
CA ALA A 90 -2.87 -16.16 20.51
C ALA A 90 -3.03 -14.63 20.45
N HIS A 91 -2.10 -13.89 21.07
CA HIS A 91 -2.10 -12.43 20.98
C HIS A 91 -1.84 -11.94 19.56
N LEU A 92 -0.86 -12.52 18.88
CA LEU A 92 -0.52 -12.20 17.48
C LEU A 92 -1.70 -12.47 16.54
N GLU A 93 -2.35 -13.62 16.68
CA GLU A 93 -3.53 -14.00 15.90
C GLU A 93 -4.69 -13.01 16.07
N ARG A 94 -4.84 -12.40 17.25
CA ARG A 94 -5.86 -11.36 17.51
C ARG A 94 -5.50 -10.01 16.88
N ILE A 95 -4.25 -9.57 17.01
CA ILE A 95 -3.86 -8.22 16.55
C ILE A 95 -3.63 -8.14 15.03
N GLU A 96 -3.23 -9.23 14.38
CA GLU A 96 -3.02 -9.28 12.93
C GLU A 96 -4.24 -8.82 12.10
N PRO A 97 -5.45 -9.37 12.31
CA PRO A 97 -6.64 -8.90 11.61
C PRO A 97 -7.01 -7.46 11.99
N GLU A 98 -6.80 -7.05 13.25
CA GLU A 98 -7.03 -5.66 13.69
C GLU A 98 -6.15 -4.67 12.90
N VAL A 99 -4.85 -4.96 12.76
CA VAL A 99 -3.91 -4.14 11.98
C VAL A 99 -4.31 -4.12 10.51
N ARG A 100 -4.67 -5.28 9.94
CA ARG A 100 -5.08 -5.36 8.53
C ARG A 100 -6.35 -4.55 8.25
N GLU A 101 -7.35 -4.61 9.12
CA GLU A 101 -8.57 -3.83 8.95
C GLU A 101 -8.28 -2.34 9.15
N TRP A 102 -7.42 -1.98 10.11
CA TRP A 102 -6.99 -0.60 10.27
C TRP A 102 -6.30 -0.05 9.02
N GLU A 103 -5.38 -0.80 8.39
CA GLU A 103 -4.73 -0.40 7.13
C GLU A 103 -5.76 -0.17 6.01
N LYS A 104 -6.76 -1.05 5.91
CA LYS A 104 -7.84 -0.93 4.94
C LYS A 104 -8.71 0.32 5.19
N GLN A 105 -9.01 0.62 6.45
CA GLN A 105 -9.78 1.81 6.81
C GLN A 105 -8.97 3.08 6.52
N GLN A 106 -7.67 3.11 6.85
CA GLN A 106 -6.81 4.23 6.49
C GLN A 106 -6.77 4.47 4.99
N ALA A 107 -6.60 3.41 4.19
CA ALA A 107 -6.62 3.52 2.73
C ALA A 107 -7.96 4.11 2.21
N LYS A 108 -9.10 3.65 2.75
CA LYS A 108 -10.43 4.20 2.41
C LYS A 108 -10.58 5.66 2.81
N THR A 109 -10.12 6.04 3.99
CA THR A 109 -10.20 7.42 4.48
C THR A 109 -9.36 8.35 3.60
N THR A 110 -8.12 7.96 3.29
CA THR A 110 -7.25 8.71 2.37
C THR A 110 -7.88 8.82 0.99
N GLU A 111 -8.45 7.75 0.45
CA GLU A 111 -9.15 7.78 -0.83
C GLU A 111 -10.39 8.70 -0.79
N ALA A 112 -11.17 8.66 0.28
CA ALA A 112 -12.34 9.53 0.45
C ALA A 112 -11.94 11.01 0.55
N GLN A 113 -10.85 11.33 1.27
CA GLN A 113 -10.28 12.68 1.34
C GLN A 113 -9.79 13.15 -0.02
N LEU A 114 -9.08 12.30 -0.77
CA LEU A 114 -8.62 12.61 -2.12
C LEU A 114 -9.81 12.92 -3.04
N ARG A 115 -10.85 12.06 -3.04
CA ARG A 115 -12.07 12.26 -3.82
C ARG A 115 -12.82 13.53 -3.43
N SER A 116 -12.92 13.83 -2.14
CA SER A 116 -13.58 15.04 -1.63
C SER A 116 -12.85 16.31 -2.09
N ARG A 117 -11.52 16.35 -1.92
CA ARG A 117 -10.67 17.45 -2.41
C ARG A 117 -10.79 17.60 -3.93
N ALA A 118 -10.73 16.49 -4.66
CA ALA A 118 -10.88 16.50 -6.11
C ALA A 118 -12.23 17.06 -6.56
N ALA A 119 -13.33 16.66 -5.91
CA ALA A 119 -14.67 17.15 -6.23
C ALA A 119 -14.80 18.65 -5.94
N HIS A 120 -14.20 19.15 -4.86
CA HIS A 120 -14.19 20.58 -4.53
C HIS A 120 -13.49 21.38 -5.62
N VAL A 121 -12.24 21.03 -5.96
CA VAL A 121 -11.46 21.67 -7.03
C VAL A 121 -12.19 21.59 -8.38
N ALA A 122 -12.74 20.42 -8.72
CA ALA A 122 -13.48 20.24 -9.97
C ALA A 122 -14.72 21.15 -10.06
N ASN A 123 -15.42 21.41 -8.94
CA ASN A 123 -16.54 22.33 -8.92
C ASN A 123 -16.11 23.79 -9.18
N GLU A 124 -14.99 24.21 -8.62
CA GLU A 124 -14.44 25.55 -8.85
C GLU A 124 -13.98 25.73 -10.30
N LEU A 125 -13.25 24.75 -10.83
CA LEU A 125 -12.79 24.77 -12.22
C LEU A 125 -13.95 24.76 -13.21
N ALA A 126 -14.98 23.94 -12.98
CA ALA A 126 -16.17 23.91 -13.84
C ALA A 126 -16.94 25.25 -13.84
N ARG A 127 -16.93 26.00 -12.73
CA ARG A 127 -17.54 27.34 -12.68
C ARG A 127 -16.71 28.38 -13.42
N SER A 128 -15.39 28.35 -13.26
CA SER A 128 -14.48 29.30 -13.92
C SER A 128 -14.42 29.14 -15.44
N HIS A 129 -14.64 27.92 -15.96
CA HIS A 129 -14.62 27.60 -17.39
C HIS A 129 -16.03 27.37 -17.95
N ALA A 130 -17.06 27.94 -17.32
CA ALA A 130 -18.44 27.76 -17.76
C ALA A 130 -18.65 28.39 -19.15
N GLY A 131 -18.98 27.55 -20.14
CA GLY A 131 -19.17 27.96 -21.54
C GLY A 131 -17.91 27.90 -22.41
N GLU A 132 -16.77 27.48 -21.87
CA GLU A 132 -15.55 27.26 -22.66
C GLU A 132 -15.56 25.87 -23.34
N ASN A 133 -14.88 25.78 -24.49
CA ASN A 133 -14.75 24.53 -25.26
C ASN A 133 -13.68 23.58 -24.70
N PHE A 134 -12.88 24.02 -23.73
CA PHE A 134 -11.83 23.25 -23.06
C PHE A 134 -11.60 23.78 -21.64
N CYS A 135 -10.85 23.04 -20.82
CA CYS A 135 -10.43 23.46 -19.49
C CYS A 135 -8.90 23.38 -19.39
N VAL A 136 -8.24 24.51 -19.11
CA VAL A 136 -6.79 24.55 -18.89
C VAL A 136 -6.51 25.32 -17.60
N ALA A 137 -6.09 24.60 -16.56
CA ALA A 137 -5.93 25.18 -15.24
C ALA A 137 -4.75 24.61 -14.46
N GLU A 138 -4.22 25.43 -13.56
CA GLU A 138 -3.34 24.99 -12.48
C GLU A 138 -4.19 24.49 -11.30
N VAL A 139 -3.76 23.39 -10.68
CA VAL A 139 -4.26 22.95 -9.38
C VAL A 139 -3.11 23.05 -8.38
N ALA A 140 -3.26 23.96 -7.42
CA ALA A 140 -2.27 24.19 -6.38
C ALA A 140 -2.06 22.94 -5.50
N GLU A 141 -0.80 22.67 -5.17
CA GLU A 141 -0.38 21.56 -4.29
C GLU A 141 -0.96 20.19 -4.72
N ALA A 142 -0.94 19.93 -6.03
CA ALA A 142 -1.49 18.72 -6.61
C ALA A 142 -0.42 17.84 -7.24
N ASP A 143 -0.44 16.57 -6.85
CA ASP A 143 0.32 15.50 -7.48
C ASP A 143 -0.50 14.83 -8.60
N GLY A 144 0.10 13.85 -9.27
CA GLY A 144 -0.57 13.14 -10.36
C GLY A 144 -1.86 12.42 -9.92
N GLN A 145 -1.92 11.93 -8.68
CA GLN A 145 -3.10 11.24 -8.17
C GLN A 145 -4.28 12.22 -8.00
N LEU A 146 -4.04 13.36 -7.36
CA LEU A 146 -5.07 14.39 -7.20
C LEU A 146 -5.51 14.94 -8.54
N LEU A 147 -4.58 15.27 -9.45
CA LEU A 147 -4.93 15.78 -10.78
C LEU A 147 -5.80 14.79 -11.56
N GLN A 148 -5.47 13.50 -11.52
CA GLN A 148 -6.28 12.47 -12.17
C GLN A 148 -7.68 12.36 -11.57
N ALA A 149 -7.80 12.44 -10.25
CA ALA A 149 -9.09 12.45 -9.56
C ALA A 149 -9.92 13.70 -9.90
N VAL A 150 -9.29 14.88 -10.02
CA VAL A 150 -9.95 16.13 -10.44
C VAL A 150 -10.44 16.00 -11.88
N VAL A 151 -9.61 15.51 -12.80
CA VAL A 151 -10.01 15.26 -14.19
C VAL A 151 -11.23 14.33 -14.24
N GLU A 152 -11.24 13.23 -13.48
CA GLU A 152 -12.37 12.31 -13.43
C GLU A 152 -13.66 13.00 -12.97
N ALA A 153 -13.58 13.82 -11.92
CA ALA A 153 -14.71 14.61 -11.44
C ALA A 153 -15.18 15.67 -12.46
N LEU A 154 -14.27 16.21 -13.28
CA LEU A 154 -14.56 17.21 -14.31
C LEU A 154 -15.20 16.63 -15.58
N LYS A 155 -14.96 15.35 -15.92
CA LYS A 155 -15.52 14.72 -17.13
C LYS A 155 -17.04 14.81 -17.25
N SER A 156 -17.73 14.82 -16.10
CA SER A 156 -19.20 14.94 -16.05
C SER A 156 -19.71 16.39 -16.14
N LYS A 157 -18.81 17.37 -16.08
CA LYS A 157 -19.11 18.82 -16.02
C LYS A 157 -18.64 19.56 -17.27
N ILE A 158 -17.60 19.07 -17.94
CA ILE A 158 -16.95 19.69 -19.08
C ILE A 158 -16.92 18.70 -20.25
N ASN A 159 -17.53 19.09 -21.37
CA ASN A 159 -17.65 18.26 -22.58
C ASN A 159 -16.45 18.40 -23.54
N GLY A 160 -15.43 19.16 -23.14
CA GLY A 160 -14.25 19.50 -23.93
C GLY A 160 -12.96 18.85 -23.42
N PRO A 161 -11.82 19.08 -24.12
CA PRO A 161 -10.50 18.69 -23.64
C PRO A 161 -10.17 19.34 -22.29
N ILE A 162 -9.49 18.60 -21.42
CA ILE A 162 -9.06 19.06 -20.10
C ILE A 162 -7.54 18.88 -20.01
N PHE A 163 -6.83 19.93 -19.62
CA PHE A 163 -5.42 19.88 -19.28
C PHE A 163 -5.21 20.52 -17.91
N LEU A 164 -4.71 19.74 -16.95
CA LEU A 164 -4.37 20.22 -15.63
C LEU A 164 -2.87 20.10 -15.38
N ALA A 165 -2.30 21.12 -14.76
CA ALA A 165 -0.95 21.09 -14.22
C ALA A 165 -1.01 21.32 -12.70
N GLY A 166 -0.10 20.71 -11.96
CA GLY A 166 0.05 20.94 -10.53
C GLY A 166 1.50 20.73 -10.13
N ALA A 167 1.91 21.34 -9.03
CA ALA A 167 3.19 21.08 -8.40
C ALA A 167 3.01 20.69 -6.94
N GLN A 168 3.84 19.76 -6.51
CA GLN A 168 4.09 19.47 -5.10
C GLN A 168 5.61 19.48 -4.91
N ASP A 169 6.08 20.32 -3.99
CA ASP A 169 7.50 20.62 -3.79
C ASP A 169 8.19 21.05 -5.09
N THR A 170 9.14 20.26 -5.60
CA THR A 170 9.85 20.50 -6.85
C THR A 170 9.31 19.68 -8.03
N SER A 171 8.35 18.80 -7.77
CA SER A 171 7.82 17.87 -8.76
C SER A 171 6.56 18.44 -9.41
N VAL A 172 6.54 18.47 -10.75
CA VAL A 172 5.38 18.89 -11.52
C VAL A 172 4.64 17.66 -12.02
N ALA A 173 3.32 17.65 -11.88
CA ALA A 173 2.43 16.67 -12.49
C ALA A 173 1.57 17.33 -13.57
N LEU A 174 1.38 16.63 -14.68
CA LEU A 174 0.55 17.06 -15.81
C LEU A 174 -0.44 15.95 -16.15
N VAL A 175 -1.71 16.29 -16.32
CA VAL A 175 -2.74 15.34 -16.75
C VAL A 175 -3.54 15.96 -17.89
N ALA A 176 -3.67 15.21 -18.99
CA ALA A 176 -4.51 15.58 -20.12
C ALA A 176 -5.60 14.54 -20.34
N TYR A 177 -6.81 15.01 -20.63
CA TYR A 177 -7.94 14.21 -21.06
C TYR A 177 -8.59 14.85 -22.29
N VAL A 178 -8.95 14.00 -23.25
CA VAL A 178 -9.71 14.42 -24.43
C VAL A 178 -10.92 13.48 -24.55
N PRO A 179 -12.15 14.02 -24.62
CA PRO A 179 -13.35 13.22 -24.93
C PRO A 179 -13.15 12.42 -26.22
N LYS A 180 -13.68 11.19 -26.28
CA LYS A 180 -13.42 10.27 -27.40
C LYS A 180 -13.81 10.89 -28.75
N GLU A 181 -14.90 11.64 -28.74
CA GLU A 181 -15.49 12.34 -29.89
C GLU A 181 -14.56 13.43 -30.45
N LEU A 182 -13.62 13.92 -29.64
CA LEU A 182 -12.66 14.97 -29.99
C LEU A 182 -11.25 14.42 -30.27
N THR A 183 -11.03 13.10 -30.16
CA THR A 183 -9.70 12.49 -30.30
C THR A 183 -9.09 12.57 -31.71
N GLU A 184 -9.92 12.80 -32.72
CA GLU A 184 -9.46 13.05 -34.09
C GLU A 184 -8.83 14.44 -34.24
N LYS A 185 -9.35 15.44 -33.51
CA LYS A 185 -8.87 16.83 -33.55
C LYS A 185 -7.76 17.08 -32.52
N PHE A 186 -7.91 16.57 -31.31
CA PHE A 186 -6.98 16.76 -30.20
C PHE A 186 -6.54 15.40 -29.63
N GLN A 187 -5.29 15.26 -29.21
CA GLN A 187 -4.81 14.01 -28.63
C GLN A 187 -4.04 14.26 -27.34
N ALA A 188 -4.49 13.67 -26.24
CA ALA A 188 -3.93 13.86 -24.90
C ALA A 188 -2.44 13.50 -24.85
N ASN A 189 -2.05 12.39 -25.48
CA ASN A 189 -0.66 11.96 -25.55
C ASN A 189 0.23 12.97 -26.29
N LYS A 190 -0.24 13.56 -27.40
CA LYS A 190 0.50 14.60 -28.12
C LYS A 190 0.59 15.90 -27.32
N LEU A 191 -0.48 16.31 -26.65
CA LEU A 191 -0.47 17.47 -25.75
C LEU A 191 0.62 17.31 -24.69
N ILE A 192 0.63 16.18 -23.98
CA ILE A 192 1.62 15.90 -22.94
C ILE A 192 3.04 15.83 -23.52
N GLN A 193 3.26 15.20 -24.67
CA GLN A 193 4.59 15.11 -25.29
C GLN A 193 5.15 16.47 -25.70
N GLN A 194 4.30 17.42 -26.10
CA GLN A 194 4.72 18.77 -26.47
C GLN A 194 4.92 19.68 -25.24
N ILE A 195 4.13 19.49 -24.19
CA ILE A 195 4.12 20.38 -23.02
C ILE A 195 5.11 19.92 -21.94
N ALA A 196 5.25 18.61 -21.70
CA ALA A 196 6.12 18.09 -20.65
C ALA A 196 7.59 18.56 -20.75
N PRO A 197 8.21 18.72 -21.94
CA PRO A 197 9.56 19.28 -22.05
C PRO A 197 9.72 20.69 -21.47
N ILE A 198 8.66 21.51 -21.47
CA ILE A 198 8.68 22.90 -20.93
C ILE A 198 8.99 22.89 -19.43
N VAL A 199 8.45 21.92 -18.70
CA VAL A 199 8.68 21.72 -17.26
C VAL A 199 9.84 20.75 -16.98
N ARG A 200 10.76 20.60 -17.95
CA ARG A 200 11.88 19.63 -17.94
C ARG A 200 11.44 18.20 -17.66
N GLY A 201 10.30 17.84 -18.23
CA GLY A 201 9.59 16.59 -17.98
C GLY A 201 9.47 15.68 -19.19
N LYS A 202 8.83 14.54 -18.96
CA LYS A 202 8.40 13.59 -19.98
C LYS A 202 7.02 13.06 -19.61
N GLY A 203 6.31 12.53 -20.60
CA GLY A 203 5.01 11.92 -20.38
C GLY A 203 4.51 11.16 -21.59
N GLY A 204 3.37 10.52 -21.42
CA GLY A 204 2.75 9.71 -22.45
C GLY A 204 1.39 9.18 -22.01
N GLY A 205 0.78 8.38 -22.88
CA GLY A 205 -0.53 7.79 -22.63
C GLY A 205 -1.26 7.51 -23.92
N ARG A 206 -2.58 7.36 -23.80
CA ARG A 206 -3.49 7.10 -24.91
C ARG A 206 -4.03 8.42 -25.47
N PRO A 207 -4.59 8.45 -26.69
CA PRO A 207 -5.17 9.66 -27.28
C PRO A 207 -6.24 10.33 -26.41
N GLU A 208 -7.01 9.55 -25.64
CA GLU A 208 -8.06 10.04 -24.74
C GLU A 208 -7.53 10.47 -23.36
N SER A 209 -6.38 9.96 -22.93
CA SER A 209 -5.84 10.24 -21.60
C SER A 209 -4.35 10.01 -21.52
N ALA A 210 -3.63 11.04 -21.07
CA ALA A 210 -2.19 11.00 -20.92
C ALA A 210 -1.72 11.74 -19.67
N GLN A 211 -0.54 11.37 -19.19
CA GLN A 211 0.06 11.92 -17.99
C GLN A 211 1.54 12.23 -18.23
N GLY A 212 2.03 13.26 -17.57
CA GLY A 212 3.43 13.66 -17.60
C GLY A 212 3.91 14.12 -16.23
N ALA A 213 5.23 14.10 -16.05
CA ALA A 213 5.89 14.60 -14.87
C ALA A 213 7.11 15.44 -15.25
N GLY A 214 7.37 16.49 -14.48
CA GLY A 214 8.46 17.44 -14.67
C GLY A 214 9.18 17.79 -13.36
N LYS A 215 10.27 18.54 -13.48
CA LYS A 215 11.12 18.96 -12.35
C LYS A 215 11.23 20.47 -12.18
N ASP A 216 10.54 21.24 -13.02
CA ASP A 216 10.64 22.69 -13.04
C ASP A 216 9.27 23.34 -12.88
N ALA A 217 8.87 23.54 -11.62
CA ALA A 217 7.59 24.18 -11.26
C ALA A 217 7.51 25.64 -11.70
N SER A 218 8.64 26.33 -11.90
CA SER A 218 8.67 27.72 -12.37
C SER A 218 8.12 27.89 -13.79
N LYS A 219 7.96 26.78 -14.53
CA LYS A 219 7.52 26.74 -15.92
C LYS A 219 6.07 26.32 -16.10
N ILE A 220 5.29 26.15 -15.03
CA ILE A 220 3.89 25.75 -15.10
C ILE A 220 3.05 26.76 -15.90
N GLU A 221 3.22 28.07 -15.66
CA GLU A 221 2.45 29.08 -16.40
C GLU A 221 2.74 29.02 -17.91
N MET A 222 4.00 28.78 -18.29
CA MET A 222 4.38 28.59 -19.69
C MET A 222 3.75 27.31 -20.29
N ALA A 223 3.67 26.24 -19.50
CA ALA A 223 3.03 24.99 -19.91
C ALA A 223 1.52 25.17 -20.12
N LEU A 224 0.84 25.91 -19.24
CA LEU A 224 -0.58 26.22 -19.36
C LEU A 224 -0.87 27.12 -20.56
N ALA A 225 -0.04 28.15 -20.79
CA ALA A 225 -0.14 28.99 -21.98
C ALA A 225 -0.02 28.16 -23.27
N LYS A 226 0.93 27.22 -23.32
CA LYS A 226 1.08 26.32 -24.46
C LYS A 226 -0.11 25.37 -24.63
N ALA A 227 -0.68 24.88 -23.53
CA ALA A 227 -1.87 24.04 -23.57
C ALA A 227 -3.07 24.79 -24.16
N ARG A 228 -3.28 26.06 -23.80
CA ARG A 228 -4.35 26.91 -24.36
C ARG A 228 -4.18 27.10 -25.87
N GLU A 229 -2.96 27.36 -26.33
CA GLU A 229 -2.64 27.50 -27.77
C GLU A 229 -2.92 26.22 -28.57
N LEU A 230 -2.66 25.04 -27.99
CA LEU A 230 -2.90 23.76 -28.66
C LEU A 230 -4.37 23.34 -28.66
N LEU A 231 -5.20 23.93 -27.80
CA LEU A 231 -6.62 23.59 -27.62
C LEU A 231 -7.60 24.63 -28.19
N SER A 232 -7.13 25.83 -28.53
CA SER A 232 -7.86 26.84 -29.31
C SER A 232 -8.05 26.40 -30.76
#